data_AF-A0A7G9Z9Z4-F1
#
_entry.id   AF-A0A7G9Z9Z4-F1
#
_cell.length_a   1.000
_cell.length_b   1.000
_cell.length_c   1.000
_cell.angle_alpha   90.00
_cell.angle_beta   90.00
_cell.angle_gamma   90.00
#
_symmetry.space_group_name_H-M   'P 1'
#
loop_
_entity.id
_entity.type
_entity.pdbx_description
1 polymer ?
#
loop_
_entity_poly.entity_id
_entity_poly.type
_entity_poly.pdbx_seq_one_letter_code
_entity_poly.pdbx_strand_id
1 'polypeptide(L)'
;MNQEEAEARARELLNVIETLYEIRIVNLETVIETITGITLEESRILAICTALNSWVAMDPAVQGRAVEIPVDFVIDLAGRL
;
A
#
# COMPACT_ATOMS: atom_id res chain seq x y z
N MET A 1 1.44 -3.30 -16.81
CA MET A 1 0.50 -4.40 -16.54
C MET A 1 -0.89 -3.95 -16.93
N ASN A 2 -1.86 -4.85 -17.07
CA ASN A 2 -3.27 -4.42 -17.16
C ASN A 2 -3.81 -4.07 -15.76
N GLN A 3 -5.03 -3.55 -15.69
CA GLN A 3 -5.64 -3.10 -14.43
C GLN A 3 -5.75 -4.24 -13.40
N GLU A 4 -6.29 -5.39 -13.81
CA GLU A 4 -6.51 -6.54 -12.94
C GLU A 4 -5.19 -7.10 -12.39
N GLU A 5 -4.17 -7.19 -13.23
CA GLU A 5 -2.81 -7.58 -12.84
C GLU A 5 -2.22 -6.59 -11.83
N ALA A 6 -2.39 -5.28 -12.05
CA ALA A 6 -1.87 -4.24 -11.17
C ALA A 6 -2.57 -4.26 -9.80
N GLU A 7 -3.89 -4.45 -9.76
CA GLU A 7 -4.65 -4.58 -8.52
C GLU A 7 -4.28 -5.82 -7.74
N ALA A 8 -4.13 -6.97 -8.42
CA ALA A 8 -3.66 -8.19 -7.81
C ALA A 8 -2.26 -8.02 -7.21
N ARG A 9 -1.36 -7.32 -7.92
CA ARG A 9 0.00 -7.06 -7.45
C ARG A 9 0.04 -6.13 -6.25
N ALA A 10 -0.69 -5.02 -6.28
CA ALA A 10 -0.79 -4.10 -5.14
C ALA A 10 -1.37 -4.80 -3.91
N ARG A 11 -2.42 -5.60 -4.09
CA ARG A 11 -3.04 -6.40 -3.03
C ARG A 11 -2.06 -7.38 -2.39
N GLU A 12 -1.32 -8.13 -3.20
CA GLU A 12 -0.33 -9.09 -2.71
C GLU A 12 0.70 -8.39 -1.81
N LEU A 13 1.24 -7.25 -2.26
CA LEU A 13 2.24 -6.49 -1.51
C LEU A 13 1.67 -5.89 -0.23
N LEU A 14 0.44 -5.39 -0.24
CA LEU A 14 -0.21 -4.85 0.95
C LEU A 14 -0.55 -5.95 1.97
N ASN A 15 -0.96 -7.14 1.52
CA ASN A 15 -1.19 -8.30 2.40
C ASN A 15 0.10 -8.79 3.08
N VAL A 16 1.25 -8.66 2.41
CA VAL A 16 2.56 -8.94 3.03
C VAL A 16 2.80 -8.00 4.20
N ILE A 17 2.46 -6.71 4.07
CA ILE A 17 2.59 -5.72 5.15
C ILE A 17 1.66 -6.07 6.32
N GLU A 18 0.39 -6.39 6.04
CA GLU A 18 -0.56 -6.85 7.07
C GLU A 18 -0.01 -8.05 7.86
N THR A 19 0.52 -9.04 7.15
CA THR A 19 1.07 -10.26 7.76
C THR A 19 2.32 -9.97 8.58
N LEU A 20 3.25 -9.16 8.04
CA LEU A 20 4.54 -8.89 8.67
C LEU A 20 4.41 -8.11 9.99
N TYR A 21 3.45 -7.19 10.06
CA TYR A 21 3.24 -6.33 11.24
C TYR A 21 2.03 -6.74 12.08
N GLU A 22 1.38 -7.84 11.73
CA GLU A 22 0.14 -8.33 12.37
C GLU A 22 -0.94 -7.24 12.43
N ILE A 23 -1.07 -6.46 11.36
CA ILE A 23 -2.05 -5.36 11.25
C ILE A 23 -3.18 -5.71 10.31
N ARG A 24 -4.24 -4.89 10.33
CA ARG A 24 -5.30 -4.92 9.32
C ARG A 24 -5.48 -3.54 8.69
N ILE A 25 -5.27 -3.42 7.39
CA ILE A 25 -5.51 -2.20 6.62
C ILE A 25 -7.03 -2.09 6.37
N VAL A 26 -7.70 -1.16 7.06
CA VAL A 26 -9.17 -1.09 7.02
C VAL A 26 -9.73 -0.61 5.70
N ASN A 27 -8.95 0.19 4.96
CA ASN A 27 -9.32 0.79 3.69
C ASN A 27 -8.50 0.20 2.52
N LEU A 28 -8.18 -1.11 2.60
CA LEU A 28 -7.32 -1.82 1.64
C LEU A 28 -7.74 -1.61 0.17
N GLU A 29 -9.03 -1.79 -0.15
CA GLU A 29 -9.54 -1.62 -1.52
C GLU A 29 -9.28 -0.20 -2.04
N THR A 30 -9.59 0.81 -1.24
CA THR A 30 -9.38 2.21 -1.61
C THR A 30 -7.89 2.51 -1.84
N VAL A 31 -7.00 1.93 -1.04
CA VAL A 31 -5.55 2.07 -1.26
C VAL A 31 -5.12 1.40 -2.56
N ILE A 32 -5.63 0.20 -2.85
CA ILE A 32 -5.34 -0.51 -4.11
C ILE A 32 -5.81 0.32 -5.31
N GLU A 33 -7.07 0.77 -5.30
CA GLU A 33 -7.66 1.61 -6.35
C GLU A 33 -6.87 2.91 -6.53
N THR A 34 -6.41 3.51 -5.43
CA THR A 34 -5.58 4.73 -5.49
C THR A 34 -4.24 4.44 -6.16
N ILE A 35 -3.54 3.37 -5.77
CA ILE A 35 -2.24 3.01 -6.34
C ILE A 35 -2.39 2.72 -7.85
N THR A 36 -3.36 1.90 -8.23
CA THR A 36 -3.55 1.49 -9.63
C THR A 36 -4.16 2.58 -10.49
N GLY A 37 -4.92 3.51 -9.90
CA GLY A 37 -5.34 4.74 -10.54
C GLY A 37 -4.18 5.70 -10.86
N ILE A 38 -3.09 5.62 -10.10
CA ILE A 38 -1.87 6.42 -10.34
C ILE A 38 -0.91 5.73 -11.32
N THR A 39 -0.75 4.41 -11.22
CA THR A 39 0.23 3.67 -12.03
C THR A 39 -0.13 2.21 -12.24
N LEU A 40 0.14 1.72 -13.46
CA LEU A 40 0.05 0.30 -13.84
C LEU A 40 1.44 -0.33 -14.06
N GLU A 41 2.51 0.41 -13.74
CA GLU A 41 3.89 -0.07 -13.81
C GLU A 41 4.26 -0.84 -12.55
N GLU A 42 4.71 -2.08 -12.71
CA GLU A 42 5.05 -2.98 -11.61
C GLU A 42 6.09 -2.40 -10.65
N SER A 43 7.14 -1.80 -11.20
CA SER A 43 8.23 -1.20 -10.43
C SER A 43 7.75 -0.03 -9.56
N ARG A 44 6.83 0.80 -10.08
CA ARG A 44 6.27 1.92 -9.32
C ARG A 44 5.31 1.44 -8.24
N ILE A 45 4.47 0.43 -8.53
CA ILE A 45 3.62 -0.22 -7.52
C ILE A 45 4.48 -0.76 -6.37
N LEU A 46 5.56 -1.48 -6.70
CA LEU A 46 6.49 -2.00 -5.71
C LEU A 46 7.14 -0.88 -4.88
N ALA A 47 7.57 0.21 -5.50
CA ALA A 47 8.17 1.34 -4.80
C ALA A 47 7.19 2.00 -3.82
N ILE A 48 5.93 2.20 -4.24
CA ILE A 48 4.88 2.76 -3.38
C ILE A 48 4.61 1.82 -2.18
N CYS A 49 4.37 0.54 -2.44
CA CYS A 49 4.13 -0.43 -1.35
C CYS A 49 5.33 -0.58 -0.41
N THR A 50 6.56 -0.48 -0.93
CA THR A 50 7.78 -0.50 -0.10
C THR A 50 7.84 0.71 0.83
N ALA A 51 7.49 1.89 0.35
CA ALA A 51 7.48 3.08 1.18
C ALA A 51 6.31 3.10 2.18
N LEU A 52 5.14 2.53 1.84
CA LEU A 52 4.07 2.25 2.80
C LEU A 52 4.52 1.26 3.88
N ASN A 53 5.23 0.19 3.50
CA ASN A 53 5.81 -0.75 4.44
C ASN A 53 6.75 -0.05 5.43
N SER A 54 7.65 0.82 4.95
CA SER A 54 8.54 1.60 5.81
C SER A 54 7.77 2.54 6.75
N TRP A 55 6.68 3.16 6.27
CA TRP A 55 5.83 4.01 7.11
C TRP A 55 5.18 3.21 8.25
N VAL A 56 4.60 2.04 7.96
CA VAL A 56 4.05 1.13 8.99
C VAL A 56 5.14 0.69 9.96
N ALA A 57 6.34 0.35 9.47
CA ALA A 57 7.46 -0.08 10.30
C ALA A 57 7.93 0.99 11.30
N MET A 58 7.73 2.26 10.99
CA MET A 58 8.17 3.40 11.80
C MET A 58 7.22 3.73 12.95
N ASP A 59 6.02 3.16 12.98
CA ASP A 59 5.07 3.37 14.07
C ASP A 59 4.85 2.07 14.87
N PRO A 60 5.54 1.88 16.01
CA PRO A 60 5.35 0.70 16.85
C PRO A 60 3.92 0.60 17.41
N ALA A 61 3.16 1.71 17.44
CA ALA A 61 1.83 1.74 18.01
C ALA A 61 0.77 1.07 17.12
N VAL A 62 1.09 0.80 15.84
CA VAL A 62 0.15 0.13 14.92
C VAL A 62 0.23 -1.39 14.94
N GLN A 63 1.28 -2.00 15.49
CA GLN A 63 1.41 -3.47 15.55
C GLN A 63 0.21 -4.12 16.26
N GLY A 64 -0.36 -5.16 15.67
CA GLY A 64 -1.53 -5.86 16.21
C GLY A 64 -2.86 -5.10 16.06
N ARG A 65 -2.91 -3.99 15.29
CA ARG A 65 -4.09 -3.12 15.21
C ARG A 65 -4.64 -2.94 13.79
N ALA A 66 -5.86 -2.39 13.75
CA ALA A 66 -6.44 -1.84 12.54
C ALA A 66 -5.75 -0.51 12.19
N VAL A 67 -5.33 -0.37 10.94
CA VAL A 67 -4.62 0.79 10.39
C VAL A 67 -5.42 1.34 9.23
N GLU A 68 -5.68 2.63 9.23
CA GLU A 68 -6.21 3.35 8.07
C GLU A 68 -5.05 4.07 7.40
N ILE A 69 -4.82 3.79 6.11
CA ILE A 69 -3.79 4.47 5.32
C ILE A 69 -4.42 5.68 4.65
N PRO A 70 -4.01 6.92 4.95
CA PRO A 70 -4.60 8.10 4.31
C PRO A 70 -4.36 8.09 2.79
N VAL A 71 -5.40 8.33 2.00
CA VAL A 71 -5.31 8.36 0.53
C VAL A 71 -4.37 9.48 0.05
N ASP A 72 -4.46 10.67 0.66
CA ASP A 72 -3.59 11.80 0.34
C ASP A 72 -2.11 11.46 0.57
N PHE A 73 -1.82 10.62 1.57
CA PHE A 73 -0.46 10.15 1.82
C PHE A 73 0.04 9.23 0.69
N VAL A 74 -0.82 8.32 0.18
CA VAL A 74 -0.48 7.45 -0.96
C VAL A 74 -0.22 8.27 -2.22
N ILE A 75 -1.06 9.28 -2.49
CA ILE A 75 -0.91 10.20 -3.62
C ILE A 75 0.41 10.97 -3.52
N ASP A 76 0.69 11.56 -2.36
CA ASP A 76 1.93 12.31 -2.11
C ASP A 76 3.17 11.43 -2.26
N LEU A 77 3.10 10.19 -1.78
CA LEU A 77 4.19 9.22 -1.89
C LEU A 77 4.48 8.90 -3.36
N ALA A 78 3.44 8.60 -4.13
CA ALA A 78 3.56 8.27 -5.53
C ALA A 78 4.03 9.46 -6.40
N GLY A 79 3.74 10.69 -6.00
CA GLY A 79 4.25 11.89 -6.66
C GLY A 79 5.75 12.14 -6.43
N ARG A 80 6.34 11.52 -5.40
CA ARG A 80 7.77 11.66 -5.05
C ARG A 80 8.66 10.53 -5.58
N LEU A 81 8.05 9.44 -6.07
CA LEU A 81 8.70 8.23 -6.58
C LEU A 81 8.62 8.16 -8.11
#